data_AF-A0A9D7YG34-F1
#
_entry.id   AF-A0A9D7YG34-F1
#
_cell.length_a   1.000
_cell.length_b   1.000
_cell.length_c   1.000
_cell.angle_alpha   90.00
_cell.angle_beta   90.00
_cell.angle_gamma   90.00
#
_symmetry.space_group_name_H-M   'P 1'
#
loop_
_entity.id
_entity.type
_entity.pdbx_description
1 polymer ?
#
loop_
_entity_poly.entity_id
_entity_poly.type
_entity_poly.pdbx_seq_one_letter_code
_entity_poly.pdbx_strand_id
1 'polypeptide(L)'
;MSADLIASLTYLLTMFLGIAARIRSKKFGHWHHVAFAATCLTGAISVVIHPTMAHMIPATTLMILPFTRPRTSRVHDAVALLGAIGWGMVVW
;
A
#
# COMPACT_ATOMS: atom_id res chain seq x y z
N MET A 1 6.04 12.56 14.19
CA MET A 1 5.87 11.30 13.45
C MET A 1 6.41 11.54 12.04
N SER A 2 7.40 10.77 11.57
CA SER A 2 7.97 10.97 10.23
C SER A 2 6.92 10.69 9.15
N ALA A 3 7.01 11.36 8.00
CA ALA A 3 6.10 11.16 6.87
C ALA A 3 6.09 9.69 6.41
N ASP A 4 7.23 9.04 6.48
CA ASP A 4 7.43 7.63 6.12
C ASP A 4 6.64 6.68 7.02
N LEU A 5 6.60 6.97 8.34
CA LEU A 5 5.82 6.20 9.29
C LEU A 5 4.32 6.38 9.04
N ILE A 6 3.87 7.61 8.71
CA ILE A 6 2.47 7.86 8.32
C ILE A 6 2.12 7.06 7.08
N ALA A 7 2.94 7.13 6.03
CA ALA A 7 2.73 6.39 4.78
C ALA A 7 2.66 4.87 5.02
N SER A 8 3.59 4.34 5.80
CA SER A 8 3.65 2.93 6.18
C SER A 8 2.41 2.47 6.96
N LEU A 9 1.96 3.25 7.94
CA LEU A 9 0.75 2.94 8.70
C LEU A 9 -0.52 2.98 7.83
N THR A 10 -0.64 3.98 6.94
CA THR A 10 -1.75 4.03 5.98
C THR A 10 -1.73 2.86 5.01
N TYR A 11 -0.56 2.42 4.57
CA TYR A 11 -0.38 1.25 3.72
C TYR A 11 -0.84 -0.03 4.43
N LEU A 12 -0.38 -0.25 5.67
CA LEU A 12 -0.77 -1.40 6.48
C LEU A 12 -2.28 -1.42 6.72
N LEU A 13 -2.90 -0.28 7.04
CA LEU A 13 -4.35 -0.18 7.19
C LEU A 13 -5.08 -0.60 5.91
N THR A 14 -4.61 -0.14 4.74
CA THR A 14 -5.17 -0.52 3.43
C THR A 14 -5.06 -2.01 3.18
N MET A 15 -3.90 -2.61 3.46
CA MET A 15 -3.69 -4.07 3.39
C MET A 15 -4.64 -4.82 4.33
N PHE A 16 -4.74 -4.40 5.59
CA PHE A 16 -5.64 -5.01 6.56
C PHE A 16 -7.10 -4.95 6.11
N LEU A 17 -7.56 -3.82 5.56
CA LEU A 17 -8.90 -3.71 4.98
C LEU A 17 -9.10 -4.70 3.81
N GLY A 18 -8.10 -4.85 2.94
CA GLY A 18 -8.13 -5.80 1.83
C GLY A 18 -8.21 -7.27 2.30
N ILE A 19 -7.39 -7.63 3.29
CA ILE A 19 -7.38 -8.97 3.90
C ILE A 19 -8.71 -9.23 4.63
N ALA A 20 -9.18 -8.29 5.44
CA ALA A 20 -10.46 -8.40 6.14
C ALA A 20 -11.65 -8.53 5.19
N ALA A 21 -11.64 -7.81 4.06
CA ALA A 21 -12.64 -7.95 3.00
C ALA A 21 -12.67 -9.36 2.42
N ARG A 22 -11.49 -9.96 2.23
CA ARG A 22 -11.35 -11.32 1.71
C ARG A 22 -11.83 -12.37 2.72
N ILE A 23 -11.41 -12.27 3.98
CA ILE A 23 -11.81 -13.22 5.04
C ILE A 23 -13.33 -13.18 5.28
N ARG A 24 -13.94 -11.99 5.28
CA ARG A 24 -15.38 -11.83 5.53
C ARG A 24 -16.25 -12.03 4.29
N SER A 25 -15.67 -12.31 3.12
CA SER A 25 -16.37 -12.35 1.83
C SER A 25 -17.25 -11.12 1.55
N LYS A 26 -16.88 -9.95 2.13
CA LYS A 26 -17.62 -8.69 1.97
C LYS A 26 -16.95 -7.82 0.91
N LYS A 27 -17.74 -7.03 0.19
CA LYS A 27 -17.24 -6.02 -0.75
C LYS A 27 -16.95 -4.71 -0.01
N PHE A 28 -15.81 -4.60 0.68
CA PHE A 28 -15.34 -3.31 1.23
C PHE A 28 -14.68 -2.42 0.17
N GLY A 29 -15.08 -2.53 -1.10
CA GLY A 29 -14.41 -1.88 -2.22
C GLY A 29 -14.25 -0.38 -2.00
N HIS A 30 -15.31 0.32 -1.59
CA HIS A 30 -15.26 1.77 -1.37
C HIS A 30 -14.24 2.17 -0.29
N TRP A 31 -14.34 1.62 0.92
CA TRP A 31 -13.43 1.95 2.03
C TRP A 31 -11.99 1.54 1.75
N HIS A 32 -11.77 0.41 1.04
CA HIS A 32 -10.44 -0.01 0.62
C HIS A 32 -9.83 0.96 -0.41
N HIS A 33 -10.62 1.44 -1.38
CA HIS A 33 -10.14 2.45 -2.33
C HIS A 33 -9.86 3.81 -1.67
N VAL A 34 -10.68 4.22 -0.70
CA VAL A 34 -10.41 5.44 0.10
C VAL A 34 -9.09 5.30 0.86
N ALA A 35 -8.86 4.17 1.54
CA ALA A 35 -7.60 3.91 2.24
C ALA A 35 -6.40 3.83 1.28
N PHE A 36 -6.59 3.21 0.11
CA PHE A 36 -5.57 3.17 -0.93
C PHE A 36 -5.23 4.55 -1.48
N ALA A 37 -6.23 5.41 -1.73
CA ALA A 37 -6.00 6.79 -2.14
C ALA A 37 -5.23 7.59 -1.07
N ALA A 38 -5.59 7.42 0.21
CA ALA A 38 -4.86 8.01 1.32
C ALA A 38 -3.41 7.52 1.37
N THR A 39 -3.17 6.23 1.14
CA THR A 39 -1.83 5.61 1.07
C THR A 39 -0.99 6.19 -0.07
N CYS A 40 -1.58 6.39 -1.25
CA CYS A 40 -0.89 7.03 -2.37
C CYS A 40 -0.52 8.48 -2.03
N LEU A 41 -1.42 9.22 -1.39
CA LEU A 41 -1.19 10.61 -1.01
C LEU A 41 -0.08 10.74 0.04
N THR A 42 -0.17 9.99 1.14
CA THR A 42 0.85 10.00 2.19
C THR A 42 2.20 9.49 1.69
N GLY A 43 2.19 8.49 0.81
CA GLY A 43 3.39 7.99 0.16
C GLY A 43 4.04 9.04 -0.76
N ALA A 44 3.26 9.77 -1.56
CA ALA A 44 3.79 10.86 -2.37
C ALA A 44 4.39 11.98 -1.52
N ILE A 45 3.72 12.36 -0.41
CA ILE A 45 4.24 13.35 0.54
C ILE A 45 5.57 12.87 1.15
N SER A 46 5.64 11.61 1.57
CA SER A 46 6.86 10.98 2.12
C SER A 46 8.02 11.04 1.11
N VAL A 47 7.79 10.65 -0.15
CA VAL A 47 8.81 10.74 -1.23
C VAL A 47 9.31 12.17 -1.46
N VAL A 48 8.40 13.16 -1.43
CA VAL A 48 8.75 14.56 -1.68
C VAL A 48 9.57 15.16 -0.53
N ILE A 49 9.23 14.83 0.72
CA ILE A 49 9.91 15.37 1.91
C ILE A 49 11.24 14.64 2.15
N HIS A 50 11.29 13.33 1.94
CA HIS A 50 12.45 12.48 2.24
C HIS A 50 12.78 11.56 1.05
N PRO A 51 13.28 12.10 -0.08
CA PRO A 51 13.55 11.30 -1.26
C PRO A 51 14.71 10.32 -1.02
N THR A 52 14.41 9.02 -1.02
CA THR A 52 15.42 7.96 -0.92
C THR A 52 15.19 6.88 -1.97
N MET A 53 16.24 6.15 -2.33
CA MET A 53 16.13 5.02 -3.26
C MET A 53 15.22 3.91 -2.74
N ALA A 54 15.08 3.77 -1.42
CA ALA A 54 14.19 2.78 -0.79
C ALA A 54 12.72 3.00 -1.20
N HIS A 55 12.30 4.24 -1.46
CA HIS A 55 10.94 4.56 -1.88
C HIS A 55 10.56 4.02 -3.25
N MET A 56 11.52 3.63 -4.09
CA MET A 56 11.25 3.09 -5.42
C MET A 56 10.42 1.82 -5.36
N ILE A 57 10.65 0.98 -4.34
CA ILE A 57 9.91 -0.27 -4.15
C ILE A 57 8.43 0.01 -3.85
N PRO A 58 8.05 0.71 -2.76
CA PRO A 58 6.64 0.97 -2.46
C PRO A 58 5.98 1.80 -3.55
N ALA A 59 6.65 2.81 -4.14
CA ALA A 59 6.08 3.61 -5.22
C ALA A 59 5.71 2.75 -6.45
N THR A 60 6.62 1.86 -6.88
CA THR A 60 6.37 0.95 -8.00
C THR A 60 5.22 0.00 -7.69
N THR A 61 5.14 -0.54 -6.47
CA THR A 61 4.02 -1.40 -6.09
C THR A 61 2.68 -0.68 -6.13
N LEU A 62 2.59 0.56 -5.65
CA LEU A 62 1.38 1.36 -5.69
C LEU A 62 0.94 1.67 -7.13
N MET A 63 1.87 1.87 -8.05
CA MET A 63 1.57 2.04 -9.48
C MET A 63 1.05 0.75 -10.13
N ILE A 64 1.56 -0.42 -9.72
CA ILE A 64 1.19 -1.72 -10.33
C ILE A 64 -0.14 -2.25 -9.79
N LEU A 65 -0.44 -2.05 -8.50
CA LEU A 65 -1.61 -2.61 -7.83
C LEU A 65 -2.95 -2.42 -8.57
N PRO A 66 -3.28 -1.25 -9.15
CA PRO A 66 -4.52 -1.03 -9.90
C PRO A 66 -4.69 -1.95 -11.12
N PHE A 67 -3.58 -2.43 -11.69
CA PHE A 67 -3.58 -3.29 -12.88
C PHE A 67 -3.60 -4.78 -12.55
N THR A 68 -3.51 -5.14 -11.27
CA THR A 68 -3.59 -6.53 -10.82
C THR A 68 -5.04 -6.95 -10.57
N ARG A 69 -5.36 -8.23 -10.78
CA ARG A 69 -6.73 -8.75 -10.59
C ARG A 69 -6.88 -9.34 -9.18
N PRO A 70 -7.54 -8.64 -8.23
CA PRO A 70 -7.79 -9.19 -6.91
C PRO A 70 -8.71 -10.42 -7.01
N ARG A 71 -8.47 -11.43 -6.16
CA ARG A 71 -9.21 -12.73 -6.05
C ARG A 71 -9.03 -13.73 -7.20
N THR A 72 -8.70 -13.29 -8.41
CA THR A 72 -8.44 -14.22 -9.53
C THR A 72 -6.97 -14.64 -9.59
N SER A 73 -6.05 -13.79 -9.13
CA SER A 73 -4.62 -14.04 -9.20
C SER A 73 -3.91 -13.73 -7.87
N ARG A 74 -2.91 -14.54 -7.52
CA ARG A 74 -2.02 -14.29 -6.38
C ARG A 74 -1.06 -13.11 -6.61
N VAL A 75 -0.97 -12.60 -7.84
CA VAL A 75 -0.11 -11.47 -8.20
C VAL A 75 -0.46 -10.22 -7.37
N HIS A 76 -1.74 -9.94 -7.15
CA HIS A 76 -2.15 -8.81 -6.32
C HIS A 76 -1.60 -8.92 -4.89
N ASP A 77 -1.68 -10.12 -4.30
CA ASP A 77 -1.23 -10.38 -2.94
C ASP A 77 0.31 -10.31 -2.84
N ALA A 78 1.02 -10.81 -3.86
CA ALA A 78 2.48 -10.71 -3.95
C ALA A 78 2.96 -9.26 -4.10
N VAL A 79 2.35 -8.46 -4.98
CA VAL A 79 2.68 -7.04 -5.16
C VAL A 79 2.38 -6.25 -3.89
N ALA A 80 1.25 -6.54 -3.21
CA ALA A 80 0.93 -5.91 -1.94
C ALA A 80 1.97 -6.25 -0.85
N LEU A 81 2.46 -7.48 -0.81
CA LEU A 81 3.52 -7.86 0.14
C LEU A 81 4.85 -7.16 -0.18
N LEU A 82 5.23 -7.06 -1.46
CA LEU A 82 6.41 -6.30 -1.88
C LEU A 82 6.33 -4.83 -1.46
N GLY A 83 5.14 -4.22 -1.55
CA GLY A 83 4.94 -2.86 -1.08
C GLY A 83 5.10 -2.72 0.44
N ALA A 84 4.65 -3.72 1.22
CA ALA A 84 4.84 -3.75 2.67
C ALA A 84 6.33 -3.85 3.05
N ILE A 85 7.08 -4.71 2.37
CA ILE A 85 8.53 -4.83 2.54
C ILE A 85 9.21 -3.51 2.18
N GLY A 86 8.83 -2.90 1.06
CA GLY A 86 9.33 -1.60 0.63
C GLY A 86 9.13 -0.50 1.66
N TRP A 87 7.92 -0.39 2.24
CA TRP A 87 7.67 0.56 3.33
C TRP A 87 8.48 0.25 4.59
N GLY A 88 8.67 -1.03 4.92
CA GLY A 88 9.58 -1.45 6.00
C GLY A 88 11.01 -0.98 5.78
N MET A 89 11.51 -1.02 4.54
CA MET A 89 12.86 -0.54 4.19
C MET A 89 13.00 0.98 4.22
N VAL A 90 11.91 1.73 4.09
CA VAL A 90 11.93 3.20 4.15
C VAL A 90 11.98 3.69 5.60
N VAL A 91 11.32 2.99 6.52
CA VAL A 91 11.22 3.39 7.94
C VAL A 91 12.47 3.04 8.76
N TRP A 92 13.31 2.11 8.29
CA TRP A 92 14.57 1.69 8.91
C TRP A 92 15.77 2.36 8.27
#